data_AF-A0A7S2Q791-F1
#
_entry.id   AF-A0A7S2Q791-F1
#
_cell.length_a   1.000
_cell.length_b   1.000
_cell.length_c   1.000
_cell.angle_alpha   90.00
_cell.angle_beta   90.00
_cell.angle_gamma   90.00
#
_symmetry.space_group_name_H-M   'P 1'
#
loop_
_entity.id
_entity.type
_entity.pdbx_description
1 polymer ?
#
loop_
_entity_poly.entity_id
_entity_poly.type
_entity_poly.pdbx_seq_one_letter_code
_entity_poly.pdbx_strand_id
1 'polypeptide(L)'
;TTRDVVREAIIPLSRLDGDAGGVALATKWNRGEPLRAERMVTHAWSNLFTDLVAAIAADALGRDRYDEEAELLASGNVEELKVRLIAAGTLQQVYWVCSFSINQHAGICGSYGPPPPDDHSRYEIWAESRLNTVTKELYPLCTCREPKYFNNFPVECELNKFDDMMALLSEDREFRHVVAMDRTFALLTRVW
;
A
#
# COMPACT_ATOMS: atom_id res chain seq x y z
N THR A 1 8.95 -6.76 -2.33
CA THR A 1 7.98 -6.49 -1.25
C THR A 1 7.14 -5.27 -1.56
N THR A 2 6.03 -5.05 -0.86
CA THR A 2 5.22 -3.82 -0.99
C THR A 2 6.05 -2.58 -0.67
N ARG A 3 6.98 -2.66 0.28
CA ARG A 3 7.95 -1.59 0.55
C ARG A 3 8.77 -1.21 -0.68
N ASP A 4 9.33 -2.21 -1.39
CA ASP A 4 10.11 -1.95 -2.61
C ASP A 4 9.25 -1.22 -3.64
N VAL A 5 8.02 -1.70 -3.87
CA VAL A 5 7.09 -1.09 -4.82
C VAL A 5 6.69 0.33 -4.40
N VAL A 6 6.47 0.57 -3.10
CA VAL A 6 6.19 1.92 -2.60
C VAL A 6 7.33 2.88 -2.93
N ARG A 7 8.56 2.47 -2.61
CA ARG A 7 9.76 3.32 -2.74
C ARG A 7 10.19 3.53 -4.19
N GLU A 8 10.06 2.53 -5.04
CA GLU A 8 10.62 2.56 -6.39
C GLU A 8 9.60 2.74 -7.51
N ALA A 9 8.31 2.50 -7.25
CA ALA A 9 7.27 2.70 -8.25
C ALA A 9 6.22 3.72 -7.80
N ILE A 10 5.59 3.55 -6.64
CA ILE A 10 4.46 4.39 -6.22
C ILE A 10 4.91 5.85 -6.03
N ILE A 11 5.96 6.10 -5.22
CA ILE A 11 6.46 7.45 -4.98
C ILE A 11 6.87 8.14 -6.29
N PRO A 12 7.68 7.52 -7.17
CA PRO A 12 8.01 8.12 -8.47
C PRO A 12 6.79 8.37 -9.36
N LEU A 13 5.88 7.41 -9.50
CA LEU A 13 4.70 7.53 -10.37
C LEU A 13 3.72 8.58 -9.85
N SER A 14 3.66 8.81 -8.54
CA SER A 14 2.73 9.77 -7.93
C SER A 14 3.29 11.19 -7.77
N ARG A 15 4.56 11.41 -8.16
CA ARG A 15 5.22 12.73 -8.12
C ARG A 15 4.60 13.70 -9.14
N LEU A 16 4.37 14.94 -8.75
CA LEU A 16 3.94 16.00 -9.68
C LEU A 16 5.16 16.63 -10.39
N ASP A 17 4.90 17.36 -11.48
CA ASP A 17 5.98 18.00 -12.25
C ASP A 17 6.80 18.96 -11.38
N GLY A 18 8.10 19.00 -11.64
CA GLY A 18 9.05 19.82 -10.90
C GLY A 18 9.39 19.29 -9.50
N ASP A 19 9.51 20.22 -8.54
CA ASP A 19 9.91 19.93 -7.16
C ASP A 19 8.80 20.17 -6.12
N ALA A 20 7.58 20.48 -6.56
CA ALA A 20 6.48 20.85 -5.69
C ALA A 20 6.09 19.74 -4.69
N GLY A 21 6.13 18.48 -5.12
CA GLY A 21 5.60 17.40 -4.30
C GLY A 21 5.02 16.24 -5.09
N GLY A 22 3.95 15.68 -4.54
CA GLY A 22 3.20 14.62 -5.17
C GLY A 22 1.86 14.40 -4.47
N VAL A 23 1.06 13.51 -5.06
CA VAL A 23 -0.26 13.14 -4.52
C VAL A 23 -0.29 11.65 -4.21
N ALA A 24 -1.37 11.18 -3.60
CA ALA A 24 -1.66 9.74 -3.54
C ALA A 24 -1.75 9.18 -4.97
N LEU A 25 -1.23 7.97 -5.19
CA LEU A 25 -1.26 7.36 -6.53
C LEU A 25 -2.70 7.13 -7.01
N ALA A 26 -3.61 6.79 -6.08
CA ALA A 26 -5.04 6.68 -6.35
C ALA A 26 -5.63 7.98 -6.91
N THR A 27 -5.22 9.15 -6.42
CA THR A 27 -5.65 10.45 -6.95
C THR A 27 -5.25 10.61 -8.41
N LYS A 28 -4.04 10.19 -8.81
CA LYS A 28 -3.63 10.22 -10.22
C LYS A 28 -4.44 9.25 -11.07
N TRP A 29 -4.59 8.00 -10.61
CA TRP A 29 -5.34 6.97 -11.34
C TRP A 29 -6.81 7.35 -11.54
N ASN A 30 -7.40 8.02 -10.54
CA ASN A 30 -8.79 8.49 -10.59
C ASN A 30 -8.94 9.91 -11.14
N ARG A 31 -7.87 10.51 -11.70
CA ARG A 31 -7.90 11.87 -12.29
C ARG A 31 -8.41 12.95 -11.34
N GLY A 32 -8.14 12.82 -10.05
CA GLY A 32 -8.59 13.73 -9.00
C GLY A 32 -9.99 13.44 -8.48
N GLU A 33 -10.75 12.53 -9.10
CA GLU A 33 -12.10 12.21 -8.65
C GLU A 33 -12.07 11.32 -7.40
N PRO A 34 -12.78 11.70 -6.32
CA PRO A 34 -12.88 10.87 -5.13
C PRO A 34 -13.76 9.65 -5.43
N LEU A 35 -13.22 8.46 -5.17
CA LEU A 35 -13.98 7.21 -5.19
C LEU A 35 -14.14 6.70 -3.76
N ARG A 36 -15.37 6.36 -3.40
CA ARG A 36 -15.64 5.67 -2.13
C ARG A 36 -15.23 4.21 -2.27
N ALA A 37 -14.43 3.72 -1.34
CA ALA A 37 -14.01 2.32 -1.35
C ALA A 37 -15.12 1.41 -0.84
N GLU A 38 -15.27 0.26 -1.48
CA GLU A 38 -16.15 -0.83 -1.04
C GLU A 38 -15.40 -1.80 -0.12
N ARG A 39 -14.07 -1.82 -0.22
CA ARG A 39 -13.19 -2.72 0.51
C ARG A 39 -12.02 -1.95 1.11
N MET A 40 -11.67 -2.25 2.35
CA MET A 40 -10.42 -1.81 2.97
C MET A 40 -9.45 -2.97 3.01
N VAL A 41 -8.19 -2.74 2.64
CA VAL A 41 -7.17 -3.80 2.63
C VAL A 41 -6.14 -3.56 3.72
N THR A 42 -6.07 -4.48 4.67
CA THR A 42 -4.98 -4.55 5.65
C THR A 42 -3.86 -5.44 5.12
N HIS A 43 -2.64 -4.92 5.16
CA HIS A 43 -1.44 -5.63 4.70
C HIS A 43 -0.21 -5.16 5.50
N ALA A 44 0.90 -5.89 5.38
CA ALA A 44 2.20 -5.43 5.88
C ALA A 44 3.09 -5.00 4.71
N TRP A 45 4.01 -4.07 4.98
CA TRP A 45 4.93 -3.57 3.97
C TRP A 45 6.01 -4.60 3.59
N SER A 46 6.27 -5.55 4.49
CA SER A 46 7.15 -6.70 4.27
C SER A 46 6.55 -7.74 3.32
N ASN A 47 5.22 -7.73 3.08
CA ASN A 47 4.56 -8.68 2.20
C ASN A 47 5.12 -8.58 0.78
N LEU A 48 5.09 -9.68 0.03
CA LEU A 48 5.26 -9.58 -1.40
C LEU A 48 4.12 -8.74 -1.98
N PHE A 49 4.46 -7.85 -2.90
CA PHE A 49 3.45 -7.02 -3.56
C PHE A 49 2.53 -7.88 -4.43
N THR A 50 3.06 -8.95 -5.02
CA THR A 50 2.28 -9.96 -5.74
C THR A 50 1.20 -10.57 -4.87
N ASP A 51 1.51 -10.95 -3.62
CA ASP A 51 0.53 -11.54 -2.69
C ASP A 51 -0.56 -10.53 -2.31
N LEU A 52 -0.20 -9.25 -2.13
CA LEU A 52 -1.16 -8.17 -1.90
C LEU A 52 -2.16 -8.04 -3.07
N VAL A 53 -1.67 -7.97 -4.30
CA VAL A 53 -2.51 -7.87 -5.49
C VAL A 53 -3.34 -9.15 -5.70
N ALA A 54 -2.75 -10.31 -5.45
CA ALA A 54 -3.43 -11.60 -5.52
C ALA A 54 -4.59 -11.68 -4.52
N ALA A 55 -4.38 -11.27 -3.28
CA ALA A 55 -5.42 -11.25 -2.25
C ALA A 55 -6.61 -10.34 -2.63
N ILE A 56 -6.33 -9.17 -3.23
CA ILE A 56 -7.36 -8.26 -3.74
C ILE A 56 -8.15 -8.91 -4.88
N ALA A 57 -7.46 -9.53 -5.84
CA ALA A 57 -8.11 -10.18 -6.95
C ALA A 57 -8.93 -11.41 -6.51
N ALA A 58 -8.45 -12.17 -5.53
CA ALA A 58 -9.17 -13.28 -4.93
C ALA A 58 -10.47 -12.82 -4.23
N ASP A 59 -10.42 -11.74 -3.43
CA ASP A 59 -11.63 -11.16 -2.82
C ASP A 59 -12.63 -10.73 -3.90
N ALA A 60 -12.16 -10.03 -4.94
CA ALA A 60 -12.99 -9.61 -6.07
C ALA A 60 -13.60 -10.80 -6.85
N LEU A 61 -12.98 -11.99 -6.80
CA LEU A 61 -13.49 -13.22 -7.39
C LEU A 61 -14.30 -14.07 -6.40
N GLY A 62 -14.50 -13.59 -5.17
CA GLY A 62 -15.24 -14.29 -4.11
C GLY A 62 -14.51 -15.52 -3.56
N ARG A 63 -13.18 -15.48 -3.52
CA ARG A 63 -12.30 -16.59 -3.09
C ARG A 63 -11.66 -16.29 -1.74
N ASP A 64 -11.57 -17.31 -0.89
CA ASP A 64 -10.93 -17.22 0.44
C ASP A 64 -9.40 -17.43 0.38
N ARG A 65 -8.88 -17.83 -0.78
CA ARG A 65 -7.46 -18.11 -1.03
C ARG A 65 -7.03 -17.45 -2.33
N TYR A 66 -5.76 -17.07 -2.39
CA TYR A 66 -5.19 -16.31 -3.52
C TYR A 66 -4.07 -17.06 -4.27
N ASP A 67 -3.89 -18.36 -4.03
CA ASP A 67 -2.78 -19.13 -4.60
C ASP A 67 -2.78 -19.11 -6.13
N GLU A 68 -3.95 -19.23 -6.76
CA GLU A 68 -4.11 -19.20 -8.22
C GLU A 68 -3.79 -17.80 -8.79
N GLU A 69 -4.28 -16.75 -8.15
CA GLU A 69 -4.03 -15.36 -8.55
C GLU A 69 -2.54 -15.02 -8.42
N ALA A 70 -1.90 -15.48 -7.35
CA ALA A 70 -0.47 -15.30 -7.14
C ALA A 70 0.35 -16.01 -8.22
N GLU A 71 -0.02 -17.24 -8.60
CA GLU A 71 0.65 -17.99 -9.67
C GLU A 71 0.50 -17.30 -11.04
N LEU A 72 -0.70 -16.80 -11.37
CA LEU A 72 -0.94 -16.03 -12.60
C LEU A 72 -0.08 -14.76 -12.64
N LEU A 73 -0.05 -13.99 -11.55
CA LEU A 73 0.74 -12.76 -11.47
C LEU A 73 2.24 -13.04 -11.54
N ALA A 74 2.72 -14.07 -10.83
CA ALA A 74 4.13 -14.48 -10.85
C ALA A 74 4.57 -14.96 -12.25
N SER A 75 3.66 -15.56 -13.01
CA SER A 75 3.89 -16.03 -14.38
C SER A 75 3.71 -14.93 -15.43
N GLY A 76 3.37 -13.69 -15.04
CA GLY A 76 3.11 -12.58 -15.96
C GLY A 76 1.77 -12.65 -16.70
N ASN A 77 0.87 -13.55 -16.30
CA ASN A 77 -0.44 -13.78 -16.94
C ASN A 77 -1.51 -12.81 -16.42
N VAL A 78 -1.21 -11.51 -16.43
CA VAL A 78 -2.10 -10.46 -15.90
C VAL A 78 -3.41 -10.35 -16.71
N GLU A 79 -3.35 -10.55 -18.03
CA GLU A 79 -4.55 -10.47 -18.88
C GLU A 79 -5.56 -11.57 -18.59
N GLU A 80 -5.11 -12.79 -18.26
CA GLU A 80 -5.98 -13.88 -17.83
C GLU A 80 -6.73 -13.51 -16.54
N LEU A 81 -6.03 -12.94 -15.56
CA LEU A 81 -6.65 -12.48 -14.32
C LEU A 81 -7.69 -11.39 -14.58
N LYS A 82 -7.38 -10.45 -15.48
CA LYS A 82 -8.31 -9.39 -15.90
C LYS A 82 -9.55 -9.93 -16.59
N VAL A 83 -9.42 -10.94 -17.46
CA VAL A 83 -10.56 -11.62 -18.10
C VAL A 83 -11.49 -12.23 -17.04
N ARG A 84 -10.93 -12.87 -16.00
CA ARG A 84 -11.72 -13.43 -14.90
C ARG A 84 -12.50 -12.36 -14.13
N LEU A 85 -11.86 -11.24 -13.79
CA LEU A 85 -12.49 -10.12 -13.11
C LEU A 85 -13.60 -9.47 -13.95
N ILE A 86 -13.42 -9.38 -15.28
CA ILE A 86 -14.47 -8.91 -16.20
C ILE A 86 -15.65 -9.88 -16.21
N ALA A 87 -15.40 -11.18 -16.35
CA ALA A 87 -16.43 -12.21 -16.37
C ALA A 87 -17.24 -12.26 -15.05
N ALA A 88 -16.58 -12.00 -13.92
CA ALA A 88 -17.22 -11.88 -12.61
C ALA A 88 -17.94 -10.53 -12.39
N GLY A 89 -17.74 -9.54 -13.27
CA GLY A 89 -18.33 -8.21 -13.13
C GLY A 89 -17.69 -7.35 -12.02
N THR A 90 -16.52 -7.72 -11.51
CA THR A 90 -15.89 -7.10 -10.33
C THR A 90 -14.67 -6.25 -10.65
N LEU A 91 -14.29 -6.10 -11.93
CA LEU A 91 -13.15 -5.27 -12.34
C LEU A 91 -13.23 -3.80 -11.86
N GLN A 92 -14.45 -3.27 -11.70
CA GLN A 92 -14.67 -1.89 -11.27
C GLN A 92 -14.81 -1.73 -9.75
N GLN A 93 -14.66 -2.81 -8.98
CA GLN A 93 -14.76 -2.75 -7.53
C GLN A 93 -13.63 -1.90 -6.94
N VAL A 94 -13.98 -1.03 -5.98
CA VAL A 94 -13.04 -0.04 -5.44
C VAL A 94 -12.42 -0.52 -4.12
N TYR A 95 -11.10 -0.66 -4.11
CA TYR A 95 -10.31 -1.05 -2.95
C TYR A 95 -9.50 0.12 -2.39
N TRP A 96 -9.57 0.34 -1.09
CA TRP A 96 -8.68 1.21 -0.35
C TRP A 96 -7.45 0.43 0.11
N VAL A 97 -6.27 0.85 -0.34
CA VAL A 97 -4.98 0.26 0.05
C VAL A 97 -4.06 1.40 0.44
N CYS A 98 -3.53 1.38 1.67
CA CYS A 98 -2.83 2.54 2.21
C CYS A 98 -1.65 3.01 1.34
N SER A 99 -0.93 2.09 0.70
CA SER A 99 0.17 2.43 -0.21
C SER A 99 -0.26 3.27 -1.42
N PHE A 100 -1.49 3.11 -1.91
CA PHE A 100 -2.00 3.85 -3.06
C PHE A 100 -2.83 5.07 -2.66
N SER A 101 -3.58 4.94 -1.56
CA SER A 101 -4.59 5.91 -1.13
C SER A 101 -4.04 7.02 -0.24
N ILE A 102 -2.87 6.83 0.38
CA ILE A 102 -2.18 7.85 1.18
C ILE A 102 -1.16 8.59 0.33
N ASN A 103 -1.06 9.90 0.50
CA ASN A 103 -0.02 10.71 -0.12
C ASN A 103 1.36 10.40 0.48
N GLN A 104 2.09 9.48 -0.18
CA GLN A 104 3.44 9.10 0.23
C GLN A 104 4.43 10.28 0.23
N HIS A 105 4.15 11.34 -0.55
CA HIS A 105 4.98 12.55 -0.56
C HIS A 105 4.79 13.40 0.67
N ALA A 106 3.59 13.43 1.26
CA ALA A 106 3.31 14.14 2.51
C ALA A 106 3.78 13.36 3.76
N GLY A 107 4.36 12.17 3.59
CA GLY A 107 4.87 11.35 4.67
C GLY A 107 6.32 10.93 4.45
N ILE A 108 6.51 9.76 3.85
CA ILE A 108 7.76 8.99 3.98
C ILE A 108 8.76 9.21 2.83
N CYS A 109 8.41 9.92 1.77
CA CYS A 109 9.22 9.92 0.53
C CYS A 109 10.65 10.48 0.70
N GLY A 110 10.87 11.43 1.61
CA GLY A 110 12.13 12.17 1.75
C GLY A 110 13.08 11.65 2.82
N SER A 111 12.71 10.63 3.60
CA SER A 111 13.61 10.05 4.61
C SER A 111 13.27 8.59 4.94
N TYR A 112 14.10 7.97 5.77
CA TYR A 112 13.89 6.64 6.34
C TYR A 112 13.37 6.67 7.79
N GLY A 113 13.04 7.86 8.29
CA GLY A 113 12.89 8.09 9.72
C GLY A 113 14.23 8.01 10.47
N PRO A 114 14.26 8.47 11.73
CA PRO A 114 15.43 8.35 12.58
C PRO A 114 15.69 6.87 12.94
N PRO A 115 16.96 6.47 13.13
CA PRO A 115 17.25 5.17 13.70
C PRO A 115 16.65 5.06 15.11
N PRO A 116 16.17 3.86 15.52
CA PRO A 116 15.70 3.66 16.89
C PRO A 116 16.87 3.84 17.88
N PRO A 117 16.67 4.54 19.01
CA PRO A 117 17.69 4.68 20.03
C PRO A 117 17.87 3.37 20.80
N ASP A 118 19.13 3.02 21.05
CA ASP A 118 19.56 2.04 22.07
C ASP A 118 18.96 0.63 22.02
N ASP A 119 18.49 0.17 20.85
CA ASP A 119 18.01 -1.20 20.65
C ASP A 119 18.61 -1.80 19.38
N HIS A 120 19.54 -2.74 19.56
CA HIS A 120 20.24 -3.40 18.46
C HIS A 120 19.29 -4.15 17.51
N SER A 121 18.31 -4.86 18.06
CA SER A 121 17.37 -5.66 17.26
C SER A 121 16.48 -4.76 16.40
N ARG A 122 16.02 -3.64 16.97
CA ARG A 122 15.24 -2.65 16.22
C ARG A 122 16.11 -1.89 15.21
N TYR A 123 17.38 -1.68 15.54
CA TYR A 123 18.33 -1.06 14.62
C TYR A 123 18.57 -1.92 13.38
N GLU A 124 18.72 -3.23 13.53
CA GLU A 124 18.85 -4.16 12.40
C GLU A 124 17.62 -4.11 11.50
N ILE A 125 16.42 -4.22 12.08
CA ILE A 125 15.15 -4.11 11.34
C ILE A 125 15.06 -2.76 10.63
N TRP A 126 15.42 -1.66 11.31
CA TRP A 126 15.44 -0.34 10.70
C TRP A 126 16.46 -0.25 9.56
N ALA A 127 17.67 -0.77 9.75
CA ALA A 127 18.74 -0.75 8.77
C ALA A 127 18.33 -1.50 7.50
N GLU A 128 17.78 -2.70 7.64
CA GLU A 128 17.24 -3.51 6.54
C GLU A 128 16.04 -2.86 5.87
N SER A 129 15.21 -2.13 6.62
CA SER A 129 14.01 -1.48 6.06
C SER A 129 14.30 -0.39 5.05
N ARG A 130 15.57 0.04 4.93
CA ARG A 130 16.00 1.07 3.97
C ARG A 130 16.52 0.49 2.66
N LEU A 131 16.66 -0.83 2.59
CA LEU A 131 17.28 -1.52 1.48
C LEU A 131 16.21 -2.18 0.61
N ASN A 132 16.38 -2.06 -0.70
CA ASN A 132 15.65 -2.86 -1.66
C ASN A 132 15.92 -4.34 -1.38
N THR A 133 14.85 -5.13 -1.25
CA THR A 133 14.99 -6.52 -0.81
C THR A 133 15.69 -7.42 -1.84
N VAL A 134 15.70 -7.03 -3.11
CA VAL A 134 16.33 -7.72 -4.24
C VAL A 134 17.75 -7.21 -4.47
N THR A 135 17.94 -5.91 -4.70
CA THR A 135 19.25 -5.34 -5.07
C THR A 135 20.16 -5.12 -3.86
N LYS A 136 19.58 -5.05 -2.65
CA LYS A 136 20.25 -4.68 -1.39
C LYS A 136 20.80 -3.25 -1.38
N GLU A 137 20.42 -2.43 -2.35
CA GLU A 137 20.79 -1.01 -2.41
C GLU A 137 19.82 -0.16 -1.57
N LEU A 138 20.27 1.02 -1.15
CA LEU A 138 19.38 2.00 -0.50
C LEU A 138 18.32 2.48 -1.50
N TYR A 139 17.09 2.61 -1.03
CA TYR A 139 16.04 3.20 -1.85
C TYR A 139 16.40 4.64 -2.30
N PRO A 140 15.90 5.11 -3.44
CA PRO A 140 15.99 6.53 -3.77
C PRO A 140 15.14 7.35 -2.81
N LEU A 141 15.69 8.46 -2.31
CA LEU A 141 14.93 9.44 -1.54
C LEU A 141 14.41 10.54 -2.47
N CYS A 142 13.16 10.93 -2.23
CA CYS A 142 12.52 12.00 -2.99
C CYS A 142 13.02 13.37 -2.50
N THR A 143 13.41 14.22 -3.44
CA THR A 143 13.87 15.60 -3.21
C THR A 143 12.75 16.64 -3.31
N CYS A 144 11.48 16.22 -3.29
CA CYS A 144 10.36 17.15 -3.39
C CYS A 144 10.22 18.03 -2.14
N ARG A 145 9.55 19.16 -2.30
CA ARG A 145 9.31 20.16 -1.25
C ARG A 145 7.98 19.96 -0.51
N GLU A 146 7.28 18.86 -0.77
CA GLU A 146 6.04 18.52 -0.08
C GLU A 146 6.27 18.50 1.45
N PRO A 147 5.48 19.26 2.24
CA PRO A 147 5.55 19.21 3.69
C PRO A 147 5.32 17.79 4.24
N LYS A 148 6.02 17.41 5.31
CA LYS A 148 5.87 16.08 5.92
C LYS A 148 5.02 16.16 7.18
N TYR A 149 3.89 15.44 7.19
CA TYR A 149 2.95 15.39 8.29
C TYR A 149 2.93 13.99 8.91
N PHE A 150 3.48 13.88 10.11
CA PHE A 150 3.46 12.67 10.95
C PHE A 150 2.52 12.87 12.14
N ASN A 151 2.46 11.91 13.07
CA ASN A 151 1.50 11.89 14.17
C ASN A 151 1.51 13.14 15.07
N ASN A 152 2.57 13.95 15.03
CA ASN A 152 2.64 15.26 15.70
C ASN A 152 1.82 16.38 15.01
N PHE A 153 1.28 16.11 13.82
CA PHE A 153 0.36 16.95 13.05
C PHE A 153 -0.96 16.19 12.85
N PRO A 154 -1.77 16.04 13.90
CA PRO A 154 -2.86 15.07 13.91
C PRO A 154 -3.99 15.39 12.93
N VAL A 155 -4.11 16.63 12.45
CA VAL A 155 -5.14 17.03 11.48
C VAL A 155 -4.68 16.68 10.06
N GLU A 156 -3.43 16.99 9.73
CA GLU A 156 -2.85 16.85 8.39
C GLU A 156 -2.26 15.47 8.11
N CYS A 157 -1.89 14.72 9.15
CA CYS A 157 -1.30 13.39 9.00
C CYS A 157 -2.34 12.38 8.51
N GLU A 158 -2.23 11.92 7.26
CA GLU A 158 -3.09 10.86 6.73
C GLU A 158 -2.82 9.48 7.37
N LEU A 159 -1.60 9.26 7.89
CA LEU A 159 -1.15 7.97 8.44
C LEU A 159 -1.81 7.61 9.78
N ASN A 160 -2.51 8.54 10.44
CA ASN A 160 -3.21 8.27 11.70
C ASN A 160 -4.74 8.23 11.53
N LYS A 161 -5.24 8.26 10.29
CA LYS A 161 -6.68 8.36 9.96
C LYS A 161 -7.35 7.01 9.72
N PHE A 162 -6.70 5.92 10.10
CA PHE A 162 -7.24 4.58 9.88
C PHE A 162 -8.56 4.37 10.61
N ASP A 163 -8.68 4.83 11.86
CA ASP A 163 -9.91 4.75 12.64
C ASP A 163 -11.04 5.58 12.01
N ASP A 164 -10.75 6.84 11.66
CA ASP A 164 -11.69 7.75 11.00
C ASP A 164 -12.18 7.16 9.66
N MET A 165 -11.26 6.61 8.86
CA MET A 165 -11.55 5.99 7.57
C MET A 165 -12.40 4.72 7.75
N MET A 166 -12.06 3.85 8.70
CA MET A 166 -12.82 2.64 8.99
C MET A 166 -14.24 2.98 9.48
N ALA A 167 -14.37 3.98 10.36
CA ALA A 167 -15.67 4.47 10.82
C ALA A 167 -16.51 4.95 9.64
N LEU A 168 -15.94 5.79 8.77
CA LEU A 168 -16.60 6.29 7.57
C LEU A 168 -17.03 5.15 6.62
N LEU A 169 -16.15 4.19 6.34
CA LEU A 169 -16.47 3.09 5.40
C LEU A 169 -17.52 2.13 5.97
N SER A 170 -17.51 1.90 7.29
CA SER A 170 -18.46 1.02 7.99
C SER A 170 -19.91 1.52 7.99
N GLU A 171 -20.15 2.78 7.60
CA GLU A 171 -21.51 3.29 7.35
C GLU A 171 -22.21 2.54 6.21
N ASP A 172 -21.43 1.97 5.29
CA ASP A 172 -21.94 1.06 4.26
C ASP A 172 -22.01 -0.37 4.83
N ARG A 173 -23.21 -0.96 4.80
CA ARG A 173 -23.43 -2.32 5.31
C ARG A 173 -22.79 -3.41 4.46
N GLU A 174 -22.47 -3.11 3.20
CA GLU A 174 -21.81 -4.02 2.28
C GLU A 174 -20.28 -3.87 2.28
N PHE A 175 -19.75 -2.95 3.11
CA PHE A 175 -18.31 -2.79 3.32
C PHE A 175 -17.68 -4.10 3.83
N ARG A 176 -16.51 -4.45 3.28
CA ARG A 176 -15.72 -5.57 3.79
C ARG A 176 -14.28 -5.19 4.03
N HIS A 177 -13.70 -5.90 4.99
CA HIS A 177 -12.30 -5.80 5.33
C HIS A 177 -11.54 -7.00 4.76
N VAL A 178 -10.62 -6.73 3.84
CA VAL A 178 -9.74 -7.74 3.25
C VAL A 178 -8.42 -7.76 4.02
N VAL A 179 -8.09 -8.92 4.59
CA VAL A 179 -6.84 -9.12 5.29
C VAL A 179 -5.88 -9.87 4.36
N ALA A 180 -4.97 -9.13 3.72
CA ALA A 180 -3.97 -9.69 2.81
C ALA A 180 -2.84 -10.37 3.62
N MET A 181 -3.12 -11.58 4.08
CA MET A 181 -2.22 -12.39 4.91
C MET A 181 -1.03 -12.91 4.11
N ASP A 182 0.18 -12.69 4.62
CA ASP A 182 1.39 -13.29 4.05
C ASP A 182 1.61 -14.73 4.56
N ARG A 183 2.41 -15.50 3.81
CA ARG A 183 2.72 -16.91 4.13
C ARG A 183 3.42 -17.10 5.47
N THR A 184 4.07 -16.05 5.99
CA THR A 184 4.77 -16.07 7.28
C THR A 184 3.92 -15.53 8.42
N PHE A 185 2.67 -15.12 8.15
CA PHE A 185 1.78 -14.48 9.10
C PHE A 185 2.41 -13.27 9.82
N ALA A 186 3.36 -12.58 9.17
CA ALA A 186 4.00 -11.38 9.71
C ALA A 186 2.99 -10.26 10.01
N LEU A 187 1.86 -10.26 9.30
CA LEU A 187 0.73 -9.38 9.60
C LEU A 187 0.19 -9.57 11.03
N LEU A 188 0.13 -10.80 11.53
CA LEU A 188 -0.39 -11.12 12.87
C LEU A 188 0.57 -10.75 13.99
N THR A 189 1.85 -10.49 13.68
CA THR A 189 2.85 -10.10 14.69
C THR A 189 2.87 -8.59 14.95
N ARG A 190 2.04 -7.81 14.26
CA ARG A 190 1.91 -6.37 14.47
C ARG A 190 0.79 -6.09 15.45
N VAL A 191 1.06 -5.22 16.43
CA VAL A 191 0.02 -4.61 17.25
C VAL A 191 -0.65 -3.55 16.37
N TRP A 192 -1.97 -3.66 16.22
CA TRP A 192 -2.81 -2.76 15.43
C TRP A 192 -3.33 -1.63 16.31
#